data_AF-A0A7K2Q8M3-F1
#
_entry.id   AF-A0A7K2Q8M3-F1
#
_cell.length_a   1.000
_cell.length_b   1.000
_cell.length_c   1.000
_cell.angle_alpha   90.00
_cell.angle_beta   90.00
_cell.angle_gamma   90.00
#
_symmetry.space_group_name_H-M   'P 1'
#
loop_
_entity.id
_entity.type
_entity.pdbx_description
1 polymer ?
#
loop_
_entity_poly.entity_id
_entity_poly.type
_entity_poly.pdbx_seq_one_letter_code
_entity_poly.pdbx_strand_id
1 'polypeptide(L)'
;MTDRRARTASRPPAGTPATADLANRARASLADAVRLARWAELNLGAGEGGRPAPAGALPAPDVERASGELNLTHGQIQVGWDRARLAGLVEVHGDQARPGWRLRAWDRDDTAVLRGWVALFDAWSLVHPAPADIAPAVVAEVVEAMPQLLSLLQLSAGPVTVPDLLDLLGQRVTELRGERCEIPYDTPAREAAPGDG
;
A
#
# COMPACT_ATOMS: atom_id res chain seq x y z
N MET A 1 5.22 -3.94 34.74
CA MET A 1 4.44 -3.02 33.88
C MET A 1 5.41 -2.44 32.87
N THR A 2 5.59 -3.10 31.73
CA THR A 2 6.63 -2.78 30.74
C THR A 2 6.16 -1.65 29.83
N ASP A 3 6.84 -0.51 29.95
CA ASP A 3 6.62 0.69 29.16
C ASP A 3 6.98 0.41 27.69
N ARG A 4 5.97 0.38 26.83
CA ARG A 4 6.12 0.14 25.39
C ARG A 4 6.57 1.46 24.77
N ARG A 5 7.88 1.75 24.84
CA ARG A 5 8.49 2.92 24.18
C ARG A 5 8.08 2.91 22.70
N ALA A 6 7.22 3.85 22.32
CA ALA A 6 6.77 4.01 20.94
C ALA A 6 8.00 4.29 20.08
N ARG A 7 8.34 3.34 19.20
CA ARG A 7 9.43 3.47 18.25
C ARG A 7 9.15 4.70 17.39
N THR A 8 9.97 5.74 17.49
CA THR A 8 9.87 6.93 16.65
C THR A 8 10.00 6.50 15.20
N ALA A 9 9.00 6.83 14.38
CA ALA A 9 9.04 6.52 12.96
C ALA A 9 10.28 7.18 12.33
N SER A 10 11.02 6.43 11.51
CA SER A 10 12.18 6.94 10.80
C SER A 10 11.81 8.20 10.02
N ARG A 11 12.64 9.24 10.13
CA ARG A 11 12.42 10.51 9.43
C ARG A 11 12.43 10.25 7.92
N PRO A 12 11.45 10.77 7.15
CA PRO A 12 11.45 10.62 5.70
C PRO A 12 12.73 11.19 5.07
N PRO A 13 13.21 10.60 3.96
CA PRO A 13 14.34 11.14 3.22
C PRO A 13 14.15 12.62 2.83
N ALA A 14 15.25 13.35 2.72
CA ALA A 14 15.23 14.73 2.25
C ALA A 14 14.58 14.83 0.86
N GLY A 15 13.69 15.81 0.66
CA GLY A 15 12.95 16.00 -0.59
C GLY A 15 11.64 15.23 -0.69
N THR A 16 11.28 14.41 0.31
CA THR A 16 9.94 13.80 0.37
C THR A 16 8.87 14.89 0.46
N PRO A 17 7.87 14.91 -0.45
CA PRO A 17 6.76 15.87 -0.37
C PRO A 17 6.03 15.80 0.97
N ALA A 18 5.39 16.90 1.38
CA ALA A 18 4.64 16.92 2.63
C ALA A 18 3.52 15.86 2.62
N THR A 19 3.15 15.37 3.81
CA THR A 19 2.08 14.37 4.00
C THR A 19 0.78 14.75 3.27
N ALA A 20 0.40 16.03 3.31
CA ALA A 20 -0.79 16.53 2.64
C ALA A 20 -0.69 16.43 1.11
N ASP A 21 0.48 16.70 0.52
CA ASP A 21 0.69 16.57 -0.93
C ASP A 21 0.60 15.12 -1.38
N LEU A 22 1.19 14.21 -0.61
CA LEU A 22 1.10 12.77 -0.85
C LEU A 22 -0.34 12.28 -0.72
N ALA A 23 -1.06 12.73 0.32
CA ALA A 23 -2.46 12.40 0.52
C ALA A 23 -3.37 12.94 -0.60
N ASN A 24 -3.08 14.13 -1.14
CA ASN A 24 -3.82 14.68 -2.27
C ASN A 24 -3.62 13.87 -3.55
N ARG A 25 -2.36 13.46 -3.84
CA ARG A 25 -2.07 12.56 -4.97
C ARG A 25 -2.76 11.21 -4.80
N ALA A 26 -2.73 10.69 -3.58
CA ALA A 26 -3.43 9.46 -3.22
C ALA A 26 -4.94 9.57 -3.46
N ARG A 27 -5.57 10.67 -3.03
CA ARG A 27 -6.99 10.94 -3.27
C ARG A 27 -7.32 11.00 -4.75
N ALA A 28 -6.50 11.68 -5.55
CA ALA A 28 -6.69 11.77 -7.00
C ALA A 28 -6.63 10.38 -7.67
N SER A 29 -5.65 9.55 -7.30
CA SER A 29 -5.47 8.21 -7.89
C SER A 29 -6.59 7.21 -7.56
N LEU A 30 -7.22 7.37 -6.38
CA LEU A 30 -8.26 6.47 -5.87
C LEU A 30 -9.66 7.08 -6.00
N ALA A 31 -9.80 8.19 -6.73
CA ALA A 31 -11.06 8.94 -6.84
C ALA A 31 -12.22 8.04 -7.30
N ASP A 32 -12.03 7.24 -8.36
CA ASP A 32 -13.07 6.35 -8.86
C ASP A 32 -13.37 5.20 -7.91
N ALA A 33 -12.36 4.65 -7.22
CA ALA A 33 -12.55 3.62 -6.20
C ALA A 33 -13.37 4.15 -5.01
N VAL A 34 -13.16 5.40 -4.61
CA VAL A 34 -13.93 6.05 -3.53
C VAL A 34 -15.35 6.34 -3.99
N ARG A 35 -15.54 6.85 -5.21
CA ARG A 35 -16.88 7.07 -5.80
C ARG A 35 -17.66 5.76 -5.82
N LEU A 36 -17.04 4.67 -6.24
CA LEU A 36 -17.65 3.35 -6.27
C LEU A 36 -17.91 2.80 -4.86
N ALA A 37 -17.00 2.99 -3.90
CA ALA A 37 -17.22 2.56 -2.52
C ALA A 37 -18.41 3.29 -1.85
N ARG A 38 -18.56 4.60 -2.11
CA ARG A 38 -19.73 5.38 -1.65
C ARG A 38 -21.01 4.96 -2.36
N TRP A 39 -20.93 4.71 -3.66
CA TRP A 39 -22.05 4.16 -4.41
C TRP A 39 -22.50 2.83 -3.81
N ALA A 40 -21.55 1.95 -3.50
CA ALA A 40 -21.84 0.65 -2.90
C ALA A 40 -22.44 0.76 -1.50
N GLU A 41 -21.97 1.69 -0.66
CA GLU A 41 -22.57 1.97 0.66
C GLU A 41 -24.06 2.32 0.54
N LEU A 42 -24.43 3.12 -0.47
CA LEU A 42 -25.79 3.60 -0.68
C LEU A 42 -26.71 2.57 -1.36
N ASN A 43 -26.16 1.76 -2.27
CA ASN A 43 -26.95 0.90 -3.16
C ASN A 43 -26.93 -0.58 -2.78
N LEU A 44 -25.93 -1.03 -2.02
CA LEU A 44 -25.80 -2.42 -1.55
C LEU A 44 -26.17 -2.54 -0.06
N GLY A 45 -26.36 -1.41 0.65
CA GLY A 45 -26.69 -1.37 2.07
C GLY A 45 -28.19 -1.20 2.36
N ALA A 46 -28.80 -2.23 2.97
CA ALA A 46 -30.16 -2.29 3.55
C ALA A 46 -31.38 -2.48 2.63
N GLY A 47 -31.19 -3.06 1.44
CA GLY A 47 -32.28 -3.61 0.62
C GLY A 47 -31.85 -4.93 -0.01
N GLU A 48 -32.79 -5.72 -0.52
CA GLU A 48 -32.60 -7.04 -1.16
C GLU A 48 -31.72 -7.04 -2.45
N GLY A 49 -30.77 -6.12 -2.59
CA GLY A 49 -29.92 -5.95 -3.76
C GLY A 49 -28.49 -6.44 -3.54
N GLY A 50 -28.11 -7.47 -4.29
CA GLY A 50 -26.72 -7.73 -4.70
C GLY A 50 -25.85 -8.43 -3.65
N ARG A 51 -25.96 -9.76 -3.56
CA ARG A 51 -24.95 -10.62 -2.91
C ARG A 51 -23.66 -10.57 -3.74
N PRO A 52 -22.52 -10.02 -3.26
CA PRO A 52 -21.24 -10.12 -3.95
C PRO A 52 -20.95 -11.56 -4.39
N ALA A 53 -20.42 -11.68 -5.61
CA ALA A 53 -20.08 -12.94 -6.24
C ALA A 53 -18.92 -13.64 -5.48
N PRO A 54 -18.61 -14.91 -5.78
CA PRO A 54 -17.54 -15.65 -5.11
C PRO A 54 -16.24 -14.83 -5.03
N ALA A 55 -15.55 -14.90 -3.89
CA ALA A 55 -14.35 -14.11 -3.59
C ALA A 55 -14.55 -12.58 -3.52
N GLY A 56 -15.78 -12.09 -3.32
CA GLY A 56 -16.06 -10.67 -3.04
C GLY A 56 -16.11 -9.76 -4.26
N ALA A 57 -16.26 -10.32 -5.46
CA ALA A 57 -16.43 -9.55 -6.69
C ALA A 57 -17.81 -8.89 -6.76
N LEU A 58 -17.89 -7.74 -7.43
CA LEU A 58 -19.16 -7.06 -7.66
C LEU A 58 -20.01 -7.87 -8.66
N PRO A 59 -21.29 -8.17 -8.37
CA PRO A 59 -22.15 -8.91 -9.28
C PRO A 59 -22.36 -8.16 -10.60
N ALA A 60 -22.48 -8.90 -11.72
CA ALA A 60 -22.75 -8.32 -13.04
C ALA A 60 -23.88 -7.27 -13.06
N PRO A 61 -25.07 -7.49 -12.45
CA PRO A 61 -26.13 -6.47 -12.46
C PRO A 61 -25.73 -5.19 -11.72
N ASP A 62 -24.87 -5.29 -10.70
CA ASP A 62 -24.38 -4.13 -9.95
C ASP A 62 -23.26 -3.43 -10.72
N VAL A 63 -22.48 -4.15 -11.53
CA VAL A 63 -21.52 -3.57 -12.49
C VAL A 63 -22.24 -2.72 -13.53
N GLU A 64 -23.30 -3.24 -14.15
CA GLU A 64 -24.13 -2.50 -15.12
C GLU A 64 -24.73 -1.24 -14.50
N ARG A 65 -25.31 -1.37 -13.31
CA ARG A 65 -25.93 -0.23 -12.60
C ARG A 65 -24.90 0.84 -12.24
N ALA A 66 -23.78 0.45 -11.64
CA ALA A 66 -22.72 1.38 -11.26
C ALA A 66 -22.08 2.05 -12.49
N SER A 67 -21.92 1.31 -13.59
CA SER A 67 -21.42 1.83 -14.87
C SER A 67 -22.28 2.99 -15.38
N GLY A 68 -23.60 2.80 -15.41
CA GLY A 68 -24.54 3.83 -15.84
C GLY A 68 -24.58 5.04 -14.90
N GLU A 69 -24.63 4.82 -13.59
CA GLU A 69 -24.78 5.90 -12.60
C GLU A 69 -23.48 6.70 -12.37
N LEU A 70 -22.32 6.04 -12.47
CA LEU A 70 -21.02 6.69 -12.29
C LEU A 70 -20.40 7.18 -13.60
N ASN A 71 -21.02 6.86 -14.74
CA ASN A 71 -20.51 7.12 -16.08
C ASN A 71 -19.08 6.58 -16.26
N LEU A 72 -18.89 5.31 -15.88
CA LEU A 72 -17.62 4.57 -15.98
C LEU A 72 -17.85 3.29 -16.78
N THR A 73 -16.86 2.85 -17.55
CA THR A 73 -16.94 1.57 -18.26
C THR A 73 -16.91 0.37 -17.29
N HIS A 74 -17.37 -0.81 -17.74
CA HIS A 74 -17.39 -2.00 -16.88
C HIS A 74 -15.99 -2.39 -16.39
N GLY A 75 -14.98 -2.24 -17.25
CA GLY A 75 -13.58 -2.45 -16.87
C GLY A 75 -13.11 -1.48 -15.78
N GLN A 76 -13.52 -0.21 -15.86
CA GLN A 76 -13.22 0.77 -14.81
C GLN A 76 -13.93 0.47 -13.50
N ILE A 77 -15.17 -0.04 -13.55
CA ILE A 77 -15.90 -0.50 -12.35
C ILE A 77 -15.18 -1.66 -11.68
N GLN A 78 -14.77 -2.68 -12.45
CA GLN A 78 -14.04 -3.83 -11.91
C GLN A 78 -12.71 -3.41 -11.27
N VAL A 79 -11.90 -2.62 -11.98
CA VAL A 79 -10.62 -2.11 -11.46
C VAL A 79 -10.84 -1.22 -10.22
N GLY A 80 -11.86 -0.37 -10.25
CA GLY A 80 -12.22 0.49 -9.11
C GLY A 80 -12.65 -0.31 -7.90
N TRP A 81 -13.39 -1.40 -8.11
CA TRP A 81 -13.87 -2.29 -7.05
C TRP A 81 -12.72 -3.01 -6.37
N ASP A 82 -11.80 -3.58 -7.17
CA ASP A 82 -10.62 -4.25 -6.64
C ASP A 82 -9.76 -3.25 -5.86
N ARG A 83 -9.50 -2.05 -6.42
CA ARG A 83 -8.78 -0.98 -5.71
C ARG A 83 -9.46 -0.59 -4.40
N ALA A 84 -10.80 -0.50 -4.37
CA ALA A 84 -11.54 -0.18 -3.15
C ALA A 84 -11.37 -1.25 -2.07
N ARG A 85 -11.33 -2.53 -2.45
CA ARG A 85 -11.06 -3.65 -1.54
C ARG A 85 -9.63 -3.64 -1.03
N LEU A 86 -8.65 -3.51 -1.94
CA LEU A 86 -7.22 -3.53 -1.59
C LEU A 86 -6.84 -2.33 -0.71
N ALA A 87 -7.42 -1.15 -0.97
CA ALA A 87 -7.21 0.04 -0.16
C ALA A 87 -8.00 0.03 1.17
N GLY A 88 -8.83 -0.99 1.43
CA GLY A 88 -9.68 -1.10 2.62
C GLY A 88 -10.76 -0.03 2.71
N LEU A 89 -11.22 0.49 1.56
CA LEU A 89 -12.40 1.35 1.44
C LEU A 89 -13.70 0.53 1.52
N VAL A 90 -13.64 -0.73 1.09
CA VAL A 90 -14.70 -1.72 1.21
C VAL A 90 -14.16 -2.95 1.93
N GLU A 91 -14.90 -3.43 2.91
CA GLU A 91 -14.60 -4.66 3.63
C GLU A 91 -15.64 -5.72 3.24
N VAL A 92 -15.16 -6.83 2.65
CA VAL A 92 -16.02 -7.96 2.29
C VAL A 92 -16.04 -8.97 3.43
N HIS A 93 -17.22 -9.20 4.00
CA HIS A 93 -17.47 -10.15 5.08
C HIS A 93 -18.40 -11.24 4.57
N GLY A 94 -17.83 -12.40 4.21
CA GLY A 94 -18.58 -13.45 3.53
C GLY A 94 -19.18 -12.91 2.23
N ASP A 95 -20.50 -12.89 2.15
CA ASP A 95 -21.23 -12.39 0.99
C ASP A 95 -21.80 -10.98 1.18
N GLN A 96 -21.19 -10.15 2.03
CA GLN A 96 -21.60 -8.75 2.18
C GLN A 96 -20.40 -7.82 2.02
N ALA A 97 -20.58 -6.78 1.21
CA ALA A 97 -19.65 -5.65 1.16
C ALA A 97 -20.15 -4.55 2.10
N ARG A 98 -19.25 -4.05 2.95
CA ARG A 98 -19.55 -2.94 3.87
C ARG A 98 -18.54 -1.82 3.70
N PRO A 99 -18.92 -0.56 3.97
CA PRO A 99 -17.97 0.54 3.99
C PRO A 99 -16.89 0.26 5.04
N GLY A 100 -15.63 0.24 4.61
CA GLY A 100 -14.49 0.13 5.50
C GLY A 100 -14.28 1.40 6.31
N TRP A 101 -13.62 1.30 7.46
CA TRP A 101 -13.40 2.47 8.34
C TRP A 101 -12.64 3.61 7.63
N ARG A 102 -11.79 3.27 6.64
CA ARG A 102 -11.02 4.26 5.86
C ARG A 102 -11.91 5.13 4.99
N LEU A 103 -13.01 4.58 4.44
CA LEU A 103 -13.96 5.38 3.68
C LEU A 103 -14.52 6.53 4.52
N ARG A 104 -14.80 6.26 5.81
CA ARG A 104 -15.29 7.25 6.79
C ARG A 104 -14.24 8.26 7.26
N ALA A 105 -12.98 7.99 7.02
CA ALA A 105 -11.85 8.85 7.38
C ALA A 105 -11.27 9.60 6.17
N TRP A 106 -11.66 9.22 4.95
CA TRP A 106 -11.04 9.63 3.69
C TRP A 106 -10.87 11.14 3.52
N ASP A 107 -11.91 11.91 3.85
CA ASP A 107 -11.93 13.35 3.62
C ASP A 107 -11.18 14.14 4.71
N ARG A 108 -10.89 13.53 5.87
CA ARG A 108 -10.44 14.24 7.08
C ARG A 108 -9.13 13.74 7.69
N ASP A 109 -8.62 12.59 7.25
CA ASP A 109 -7.44 11.95 7.83
C ASP A 109 -6.45 11.51 6.75
N ASP A 110 -5.42 12.34 6.54
CA ASP A 110 -4.34 12.06 5.58
C ASP A 110 -3.54 10.80 5.95
N THR A 111 -3.45 10.46 7.24
CA THR A 111 -2.76 9.24 7.68
C THR A 111 -3.55 7.99 7.28
N ALA A 112 -4.89 8.05 7.37
CA ALA A 112 -5.75 6.97 6.91
C ALA A 112 -5.65 6.75 5.39
N VAL A 113 -5.58 7.85 4.62
CA VAL A 113 -5.37 7.82 3.16
C VAL A 113 -4.04 7.16 2.78
N LEU A 114 -2.95 7.58 3.43
CA LEU A 114 -1.61 7.04 3.13
C LEU A 114 -1.44 5.58 3.58
N ARG A 115 -2.10 5.15 4.66
CA ARG A 115 -2.15 3.73 5.04
C ARG A 115 -2.91 2.86 4.03
N GLY A 116 -3.85 3.42 3.28
CA GLY A 116 -4.53 2.72 2.18
C GLY A 116 -3.60 2.40 1.00
N TRP A 117 -2.56 3.22 0.78
CA TRP A 117 -1.54 2.96 -0.24
C TRP A 117 -0.55 1.87 0.15
N VAL A 118 -0.16 1.82 1.43
CA VAL A 118 0.60 0.67 1.96
C VAL A 118 -0.21 -0.61 1.82
N ALA A 119 -1.52 -0.57 2.06
CA ALA A 119 -2.40 -1.71 1.86
C ALA A 119 -2.49 -2.16 0.38
N LEU A 120 -2.36 -1.24 -0.58
CA LEU A 120 -2.28 -1.60 -2.00
C LEU A 120 -0.98 -2.38 -2.32
N PHE A 121 0.16 -1.96 -1.75
CA PHE A 121 1.42 -2.70 -1.88
C PHE A 121 1.39 -4.05 -1.13
N ASP A 122 0.82 -4.09 0.07
CA ASP A 122 0.61 -5.34 0.82
C ASP A 122 -0.27 -6.30 0.02
N ALA A 123 -1.37 -5.82 -0.54
CA ALA A 123 -2.27 -6.65 -1.30
C ALA A 123 -1.69 -7.06 -2.67
N TRP A 124 -0.85 -6.23 -3.29
CA TRP A 124 -0.04 -6.62 -4.44
C TRP A 124 0.94 -7.75 -4.08
N SER A 125 1.59 -7.69 -2.92
CA SER A 125 2.48 -8.76 -2.44
C SER A 125 1.76 -10.07 -2.05
N LEU A 126 0.45 -10.01 -1.77
CA LEU A 126 -0.39 -11.20 -1.57
C LEU A 126 -0.86 -11.84 -2.89
N VAL A 127 -1.11 -11.03 -3.92
CA VAL A 127 -1.50 -11.51 -5.27
C VAL A 127 -0.29 -11.99 -6.06
N HIS A 128 0.87 -11.39 -5.85
CA HIS A 128 2.16 -11.83 -6.35
C HIS A 128 3.04 -12.30 -5.17
N PRO A 129 2.69 -13.44 -4.55
CA PRO A 129 3.51 -13.97 -3.47
C PRO A 129 4.92 -14.21 -4.01
N ALA A 130 5.92 -13.86 -3.21
CA ALA A 130 7.29 -14.18 -3.55
C ALA A 130 7.41 -15.70 -3.79
N PRO A 131 8.15 -16.12 -4.83
CA PRO A 131 8.48 -17.52 -5.03
C PRO A 131 9.01 -18.14 -3.73
N ALA A 132 8.52 -19.34 -3.38
CA ALA A 132 8.77 -19.95 -2.06
C ALA A 132 10.26 -20.23 -1.77
N ASP A 133 11.08 -20.24 -2.83
CA ASP A 133 12.53 -20.38 -2.82
C ASP A 133 13.29 -19.06 -2.57
N ILE A 134 12.59 -17.92 -2.54
CA ILE A 134 13.18 -16.60 -2.27
C ILE A 134 13.02 -16.23 -0.81
N ALA A 135 14.14 -15.90 -0.15
CA ALA A 135 14.14 -15.48 1.24
C ALA A 135 13.34 -14.17 1.43
N PRO A 136 12.49 -14.05 2.48
CA PRO A 136 11.69 -12.85 2.74
C PRO A 136 12.50 -11.55 2.85
N ALA A 137 13.75 -11.63 3.31
CA ALA A 137 14.65 -10.48 3.38
C ALA A 137 14.97 -9.91 1.99
N VAL A 138 15.13 -10.76 0.98
CA VAL A 138 15.38 -10.34 -0.42
C VAL A 138 14.17 -9.60 -0.97
N VAL A 139 12.96 -10.05 -0.63
CA VAL A 139 11.71 -9.39 -1.04
C VAL A 139 11.60 -8.00 -0.42
N ALA A 140 11.89 -7.89 0.88
CA ALA A 140 11.86 -6.60 1.58
C ALA A 140 12.88 -5.60 0.99
N GLU A 141 14.08 -6.06 0.64
CA GLU A 141 15.11 -5.25 -0.01
C GLU A 141 14.69 -4.76 -1.40
N VAL A 142 14.06 -5.64 -2.19
CA VAL A 142 13.51 -5.27 -3.52
C VAL A 142 12.40 -4.23 -3.37
N VAL A 143 11.47 -4.43 -2.44
CA VAL A 143 10.39 -3.45 -2.15
C VAL A 143 10.96 -2.11 -1.71
N GLU A 144 11.99 -2.12 -0.86
CA GLU A 144 12.68 -0.91 -0.40
C GLU A 144 13.41 -0.16 -1.54
N ALA A 145 13.87 -0.89 -2.57
CA ALA A 145 14.51 -0.31 -3.76
C ALA A 145 13.51 0.20 -4.83
N MET A 146 12.23 -0.20 -4.78
CA MET A 146 11.21 0.18 -5.78
C MET A 146 11.03 1.69 -6.00
N PRO A 147 11.06 2.58 -4.98
CA PRO A 147 10.86 4.01 -5.18
C PRO A 147 11.85 4.65 -6.17
N GLN A 148 13.12 4.24 -6.14
CA GLN A 148 14.13 4.75 -7.06
C GLN A 148 13.90 4.26 -8.50
N LEU A 149 13.52 2.99 -8.65
CA LEU A 149 13.22 2.39 -9.95
C LEU A 149 11.99 3.06 -10.60
N LEU A 150 10.95 3.34 -9.81
CA LEU A 150 9.77 4.08 -10.25
C LEU A 150 10.10 5.53 -10.63
N SER A 151 11.02 6.17 -9.90
CA SER A 151 11.48 7.53 -10.22
C SER A 151 12.23 7.58 -11.54
N LEU A 152 13.08 6.58 -11.83
CA LEU A 152 13.77 6.46 -13.11
C LEU A 152 12.76 6.31 -14.26
N LEU A 153 11.83 5.37 -14.15
CA LEU A 153 10.80 5.13 -15.17
C LEU A 153 9.97 6.38 -15.47
N GLN A 154 9.71 7.20 -14.44
CA GLN A 154 9.01 8.47 -14.59
C GLN A 154 9.86 9.53 -15.31
N LEU A 155 11.18 9.50 -15.15
CA LEU A 155 12.12 10.52 -15.67
C LEU A 155 12.75 10.13 -17.02
N SER A 156 12.79 8.85 -17.37
CA SER A 156 13.55 8.33 -18.52
C SER A 156 12.99 8.75 -19.88
N ALA A 157 11.83 9.43 -19.95
CA ALA A 157 11.23 10.00 -21.17
C ALA A 157 11.27 9.07 -22.41
N GLY A 158 11.23 7.76 -22.18
CA GLY A 158 11.49 6.72 -23.17
C GLY A 158 11.55 5.32 -22.56
N PRO A 159 11.55 4.26 -23.38
CA PRO A 159 11.56 2.88 -22.91
C PRO A 159 12.88 2.55 -22.22
N VAL A 160 12.79 1.97 -21.03
CA VAL A 160 13.94 1.38 -20.31
C VAL A 160 13.90 -0.13 -20.53
N THR A 161 15.05 -0.74 -20.83
CA THR A 161 15.09 -2.18 -21.06
C THR A 161 15.00 -2.94 -19.74
N VAL A 162 14.45 -4.17 -19.78
CA VAL A 162 14.35 -5.02 -18.60
C VAL A 162 15.73 -5.31 -17.96
N PRO A 163 16.80 -5.61 -18.72
CA PRO A 163 18.14 -5.76 -18.15
C PRO A 163 18.62 -4.52 -17.38
N ASP A 164 18.46 -3.32 -17.94
CA ASP A 164 18.88 -2.08 -17.28
C ASP A 164 18.12 -1.84 -15.97
N LEU A 165 16.83 -2.18 -15.93
CA LEU A 165 16.03 -2.10 -14.71
C LEU A 165 16.50 -3.08 -13.64
N LEU A 166 16.87 -4.31 -14.02
CA LEU A 166 17.38 -5.32 -13.11
C LEU A 166 18.75 -4.96 -12.55
N ASP A 167 19.64 -4.39 -13.38
CA ASP A 167 20.95 -3.92 -12.95
C ASP A 167 20.83 -2.77 -11.95
N LEU A 168 19.95 -1.80 -12.22
CA LEU A 168 19.70 -0.68 -11.31
C LEU A 168 19.08 -1.13 -9.99
N LEU A 169 18.14 -2.09 -10.04
CA LEU A 169 17.57 -2.70 -8.86
C LEU A 169 18.65 -3.42 -8.03
N GLY A 170 19.51 -4.21 -8.68
CA GLY A 170 20.61 -4.93 -8.03
C GLY A 170 21.64 -3.98 -7.39
N GLN A 171 21.97 -2.88 -8.09
CA GLN A 171 22.84 -1.84 -7.57
C GLN A 171 22.24 -1.22 -6.30
N ARG A 172 20.96 -0.82 -6.34
CA ARG A 172 20.34 -0.17 -5.17
C ARG A 172 20.22 -1.11 -3.97
N VAL A 173 19.87 -2.38 -4.19
CA VAL A 173 19.84 -3.39 -3.12
C VAL A 173 21.23 -3.53 -2.48
N THR A 174 22.30 -3.49 -3.27
CA THR A 174 23.67 -3.57 -2.77
C THR A 174 24.03 -2.35 -1.92
N GLU A 175 23.69 -1.15 -2.37
CA GLU A 175 23.87 0.09 -1.61
C GLU A 175 23.11 0.06 -0.28
N LEU A 176 21.83 -0.33 -0.30
CA LEU A 176 21.00 -0.45 0.90
C LEU A 176 21.55 -1.44 1.92
N ARG A 177 22.21 -2.51 1.47
CA ARG A 177 22.90 -3.47 2.35
C ARG A 177 24.16 -2.85 2.96
N GLY A 178 24.91 -2.06 2.17
CA GLY A 178 26.05 -1.29 2.64
C GLY A 178 25.68 -0.24 3.71
N GLU A 179 24.64 0.57 3.44
CA GLU A 179 24.11 1.57 4.37
C GLU A 179 23.65 0.95 5.70
N ARG A 180 23.13 -0.29 5.68
CA ARG A 180 22.74 -1.04 6.89
C ARG A 180 23.93 -1.59 7.68
N CYS A 181 25.07 -1.84 7.04
CA CYS A 181 26.30 -2.27 7.70
C CYS A 181 27.03 -1.11 8.42
N GLU A 182 26.72 0.14 8.09
CA GLU A 182 27.39 1.32 8.64
C GLU A 182 26.83 1.84 9.97
N ILE A 183 25.93 1.13 10.67
CA ILE A 183 25.52 1.53 12.02
C ILE A 183 26.63 1.12 13.01
N PRO A 184 27.43 2.06 13.57
CA PRO A 184 28.43 1.71 14.55
C PRO A 184 27.71 1.30 15.83
N TYR A 185 27.89 0.06 16.25
CA TYR A 185 27.52 -0.36 17.58
C TYR A 185 28.57 0.22 18.54
N ASP A 186 28.35 1.43 19.04
CA ASP A 186 29.08 1.92 20.20
C ASP A 186 28.82 0.94 21.35
N THR A 187 29.78 0.07 21.58
CA THR A 187 29.75 -0.91 22.67
C THR A 187 30.02 -0.13 23.94
N PRO A 188 29.07 -0.01 24.90
CA PRO A 188 29.42 0.56 26.19
C PRO A 188 30.41 -0.39 26.85
N ALA A 189 31.62 0.11 27.10
CA ALA A 189 32.64 -0.58 27.86
C ALA A 189 32.02 -1.01 29.20
N ARG A 190 31.93 -2.33 29.40
CA ARG A 190 31.52 -2.92 30.65
C ARG A 190 32.59 -2.57 31.68
N GLU A 191 32.27 -1.61 32.54
CA GLU A 191 33.03 -1.31 33.75
C GLU A 191 33.15 -2.62 34.56
N ALA A 192 34.36 -3.18 34.57
CA ALA A 192 34.70 -4.27 35.46
C ALA A 192 34.86 -3.68 36.86
N ALA A 193 33.84 -3.87 37.70
CA ALA A 193 33.99 -3.68 39.14
C ALA A 193 34.97 -4.75 39.67
N PRO A 194 36.05 -4.39 40.38
CA PRO A 194 36.80 -5.36 41.17
C PRO A 194 36.07 -5.56 42.49
N GLY A 195 35.71 -6.82 42.77
CA GLY A 195 35.26 -7.26 44.08
C GLY A 195 36.43 -7.39 45.07
N ASP A 196 36.07 -7.17 46.34
CA ASP A 196 36.72 -7.45 47.61
C ASP A 196 38.09 -8.17 47.63
N GLY A 197 39.01 -7.53 48.34
CA GLY A 197 40.14 -8.11 49.06
C GLY A 197 40.42 -7.27 50.31
#